data_AF-A9YTJ7-F1
#
_entry.id   AF-A9YTJ7-F1
#
_cell.length_a   1.000
_cell.length_b   1.000
_cell.length_c   1.000
_cell.angle_alpha   90.00
_cell.angle_beta   90.00
_cell.angle_gamma   90.00
#
_symmetry.space_group_name_H-M   'P 1'
#
loop_
_entity.id
_entity.type
_entity.pdbx_description
1 polymer ?
#
loop_
_entity_poly.entity_id
_entity_poly.type
_entity_poly.pdbx_seq_one_letter_code
_entity_poly.pdbx_strand_id
1 'polypeptide(L)'
;QQPIMNHNPWMLLYFISFLLIVAFFVLNMFVGVVVENFHKCRQHQEEEEARRREEKRLRRLEKKRRSKEKQMAEAQCKPYYSDYSRFRLLVHHLCTSHYLDLFITGVIGLNVVTMAMEHYQQPQILDEALKICNYIFTVIFVFESVFKLVAFGFRRFFQDRWNQLDLAIVLLSIMGITLEEIEVNASLPINPTIIRIMRVLRIARVLKLLKMAVGMRALLDTVMQALPQVGNLGLLFMLLFFIFAALGVELFGDLECDETHPCEGLGRHATFRNFGMAFLTL
;
A
#
# COMPACT_ATOMS: atom_id res chain seq x y z
N GLN A 1 -19.52 -53.36 14.84
CA GLN A 1 -18.09 -53.51 15.22
C GLN A 1 -17.53 -52.13 15.51
N GLN A 2 -16.69 -51.99 16.54
CA GLN A 2 -15.99 -50.73 16.79
C GLN A 2 -15.00 -50.43 15.64
N PRO A 3 -14.81 -49.17 15.22
CA PRO A 3 -13.87 -48.81 14.17
C PRO A 3 -12.44 -49.14 14.60
N ILE A 4 -11.72 -49.89 13.76
CA ILE A 4 -10.32 -50.25 13.97
C ILE A 4 -9.47 -49.28 13.14
N MET A 5 -8.40 -48.75 13.75
CA MET A 5 -7.48 -47.83 13.08
C MET A 5 -6.92 -48.46 11.80
N ASN A 6 -6.92 -47.70 10.71
CA ASN A 6 -6.42 -48.12 9.38
C ASN A 6 -7.07 -49.40 8.82
N HIS A 7 -8.29 -49.74 9.25
CA HIS A 7 -8.95 -50.95 8.77
C HIS A 7 -9.19 -50.96 7.25
N ASN A 8 -9.52 -49.80 6.66
CA ASN A 8 -9.75 -49.67 5.22
C ASN A 8 -9.00 -48.45 4.63
N PRO A 9 -7.71 -48.59 4.30
CA PRO A 9 -6.92 -47.50 3.74
C PRO A 9 -7.35 -47.10 2.32
N TRP A 10 -8.01 -47.99 1.58
CA TRP A 10 -8.48 -47.73 0.21
C TRP A 10 -9.60 -46.68 0.14
N MET A 11 -10.29 -46.43 1.26
CA MET A 11 -11.27 -45.36 1.38
C MET A 11 -10.66 -43.96 1.13
N LEU A 12 -9.34 -43.81 1.31
CA LEU A 12 -8.60 -42.61 0.94
C LEU A 12 -8.75 -42.28 -0.55
N LEU A 13 -8.69 -43.27 -1.45
CA LEU A 13 -8.84 -43.06 -2.89
C LEU A 13 -10.23 -42.55 -3.23
N TYR A 14 -11.25 -42.99 -2.50
CA TYR A 14 -12.61 -42.45 -2.64
C TYR A 14 -12.65 -40.96 -2.29
N PHE A 15 -12.11 -40.55 -1.13
CA PHE A 15 -12.11 -39.14 -0.75
C PHE A 15 -11.24 -38.27 -1.67
N ILE A 16 -10.08 -38.75 -2.11
CA ILE A 16 -9.22 -38.01 -3.05
C ILE A 16 -9.95 -37.82 -4.39
N SER A 17 -10.53 -38.88 -4.95
CA SER A 17 -11.25 -38.78 -6.23
C SER A 17 -12.50 -37.92 -6.12
N PHE A 18 -13.26 -38.06 -5.03
CA PHE A 18 -14.42 -37.22 -4.75
C PHE A 18 -14.04 -35.75 -4.60
N LEU A 19 -13.01 -35.43 -3.81
CA LEU A 19 -12.54 -34.06 -3.63
C LEU A 19 -12.02 -33.48 -4.95
N LEU A 20 -11.28 -34.24 -5.76
CA LEU A 20 -10.83 -33.76 -7.07
C LEU A 20 -12.01 -33.50 -8.01
N ILE A 21 -12.98 -34.41 -8.10
CA ILE A 21 -14.15 -34.23 -8.96
C ILE A 21 -14.99 -33.05 -8.46
N VAL A 22 -15.35 -33.00 -7.18
CA VAL A 22 -16.21 -31.93 -6.66
C VAL A 22 -15.50 -30.58 -6.70
N ALA A 23 -14.26 -30.50 -6.23
CA ALA A 23 -13.51 -29.24 -6.25
C ALA A 23 -13.26 -28.77 -7.69
N PHE A 24 -12.92 -29.68 -8.62
CA PHE A 24 -12.69 -29.27 -10.01
C PHE A 24 -14.00 -28.89 -10.71
N PHE A 25 -15.03 -29.73 -10.66
CA PHE A 25 -16.26 -29.49 -11.42
C PHE A 25 -17.15 -28.43 -10.77
N VAL A 26 -17.43 -28.53 -9.47
CA VAL A 26 -18.36 -27.61 -8.80
C VAL A 26 -17.76 -26.21 -8.70
N LEU A 27 -16.48 -26.08 -8.33
CA LEU A 27 -15.84 -24.76 -8.24
C LEU A 27 -15.73 -24.10 -9.62
N ASN A 28 -15.27 -24.84 -10.65
CA ASN A 28 -15.12 -24.25 -11.98
C ASN A 28 -16.49 -23.93 -12.60
N MET A 29 -17.52 -24.75 -12.40
CA MET A 29 -18.88 -24.45 -12.85
C MET A 29 -19.42 -23.20 -12.15
N PHE A 30 -19.28 -23.12 -10.82
CA PHE A 30 -19.73 -21.97 -10.04
C PHE A 30 -19.02 -20.68 -10.45
N VAL A 31 -17.67 -20.72 -10.51
CA VAL A 31 -16.87 -19.58 -10.97
C VAL A 31 -17.25 -19.19 -12.39
N GLY A 32 -17.45 -20.16 -13.30
CA GLY A 32 -17.88 -19.91 -14.67
C GLY A 32 -19.22 -19.16 -14.74
N VAL A 33 -20.24 -19.64 -14.03
CA VAL A 33 -21.57 -19.01 -14.00
C VAL A 33 -21.53 -17.62 -13.37
N VAL A 34 -20.79 -17.46 -12.27
CA VAL A 34 -20.63 -16.17 -11.59
C VAL A 34 -19.92 -15.19 -12.52
N VAL A 35 -18.80 -15.59 -13.13
CA VAL A 35 -18.02 -14.76 -14.06
C VAL A 35 -18.83 -14.37 -15.29
N GLU A 36 -19.61 -15.30 -15.87
CA GLU A 36 -20.50 -15.00 -17.00
C GLU A 36 -21.57 -13.96 -16.61
N ASN A 37 -22.21 -14.12 -15.45
CA ASN A 37 -23.19 -13.16 -14.95
C ASN A 37 -22.56 -11.78 -14.65
N PHE A 38 -21.36 -11.76 -14.06
CA PHE A 38 -20.61 -10.53 -13.85
C PHE A 38 -20.24 -9.86 -15.17
N HIS A 39 -19.80 -10.61 -16.18
CA HIS A 39 -19.52 -10.06 -17.50
C HIS A 39 -20.75 -9.47 -18.17
N LYS A 40 -21.90 -10.15 -18.12
CA LYS A 40 -23.18 -9.64 -18.64
C LYS A 40 -23.59 -8.34 -17.95
N CYS A 41 -23.50 -8.29 -16.61
CA CYS A 41 -23.81 -7.09 -15.85
C CYS A 41 -22.85 -5.94 -16.17
N ARG A 42 -21.55 -6.25 -16.29
CA ARG A 42 -20.52 -5.27 -16.62
C ARG A 42 -20.71 -4.67 -18.01
N GLN A 43 -21.06 -5.49 -19.02
CA GLN A 43 -21.35 -4.99 -20.38
C GLN A 43 -22.51 -4.00 -20.37
N HIS A 44 -23.61 -4.32 -19.68
CA HIS A 44 -24.76 -3.42 -19.58
C HIS A 44 -24.40 -2.11 -18.86
N GLN A 45 -23.63 -2.18 -17.77
CA GLN A 45 -23.17 -1.00 -17.04
C GLN A 45 -22.20 -0.15 -17.88
N GLU A 46 -21.24 -0.78 -18.57
CA GLU A 46 -20.29 -0.10 -19.44
C GLU A 46 -20.99 0.65 -20.57
N GLU A 47 -22.02 0.06 -21.19
CA GLU A 47 -22.82 0.72 -22.23
C GLU A 47 -23.59 1.94 -21.69
N GLU A 48 -24.23 1.81 -20.53
CA GLU A 48 -24.94 2.93 -19.90
C GLU A 48 -23.99 4.05 -19.46
N GLU A 49 -22.83 3.69 -18.90
CA GLU A 49 -21.80 4.65 -18.53
C GLU A 49 -21.19 5.32 -19.76
N ALA A 50 -20.95 4.58 -20.84
CA ALA A 50 -20.43 5.11 -22.10
C ALA A 50 -21.39 6.17 -22.67
N ARG A 51 -22.70 5.87 -22.73
CA ARG A 51 -23.73 6.84 -23.15
C ARG A 51 -23.71 8.10 -22.28
N ARG A 52 -23.69 7.95 -20.95
CA ARG A 52 -23.61 9.08 -20.00
C ARG A 52 -22.31 9.88 -20.13
N ARG A 53 -21.18 9.21 -20.38
CA ARG A 53 -19.87 9.85 -20.58
C ARG A 53 -19.81 10.60 -21.90
N GLU A 54 -20.39 10.06 -22.96
CA GLU A 54 -20.47 10.68 -24.27
C GLU A 54 -21.30 11.97 -24.23
N GLU A 55 -22.48 11.93 -23.60
CA GLU A 55 -23.29 13.12 -23.34
C GLU A 55 -22.54 14.19 -22.54
N LYS A 56 -21.85 13.80 -21.46
CA LYS A 56 -21.02 14.71 -20.66
C LYS A 56 -19.84 15.26 -21.47
N ARG A 57 -19.23 14.44 -22.33
CA ARG A 57 -18.10 14.82 -23.19
C ARG A 57 -18.54 15.82 -24.26
N LEU A 58 -19.70 15.62 -24.90
CA LEU A 58 -20.31 16.57 -25.83
C LEU A 58 -20.56 17.91 -25.16
N ARG A 59 -21.20 17.94 -23.98
CA ARG A 59 -21.41 19.17 -23.19
C ARG A 59 -20.10 19.85 -22.79
N ARG A 60 -19.06 19.08 -22.44
CA ARG A 60 -17.73 19.61 -22.11
C ARG A 60 -17.00 20.12 -23.35
N LEU A 61 -17.15 19.48 -24.51
CA LEU A 61 -16.58 19.93 -25.78
C LEU A 61 -17.20 21.24 -26.21
N GLU A 62 -18.52 21.42 -26.07
CA GLU A 62 -19.19 22.69 -26.31
C GLU A 62 -18.67 23.80 -25.38
N LYS A 63 -18.56 23.53 -24.07
CA LYS A 63 -17.96 24.48 -23.12
C LYS A 63 -16.49 24.77 -23.42
N LYS A 64 -15.71 23.74 -23.79
CA LYS A 64 -14.31 23.88 -24.16
C LYS A 64 -14.13 24.62 -25.48
N ARG A 65 -15.07 24.55 -26.43
CA ARG A 65 -15.01 25.34 -27.67
C ARG A 65 -15.08 26.84 -27.35
N ARG A 66 -16.05 27.21 -26.49
CA ARG A 66 -16.20 28.59 -25.98
C ARG A 66 -15.01 29.06 -25.13
N SER A 67 -14.40 28.16 -24.34
CA SER A 67 -13.21 28.51 -23.56
C SER A 67 -11.90 28.46 -24.37
N LYS A 68 -11.79 27.62 -25.41
CA LYS A 68 -10.65 27.58 -26.35
C LYS A 68 -10.62 28.82 -27.23
N GLU A 69 -11.76 29.37 -27.62
CA GLU A 69 -11.81 30.68 -28.27
C GLU A 69 -11.23 31.78 -27.35
N LYS A 70 -11.54 31.74 -26.04
CA LYS A 70 -10.91 32.62 -25.03
C LYS A 70 -9.44 32.29 -24.75
N GLN A 71 -9.07 31.02 -24.69
CA GLN A 71 -7.70 30.57 -24.43
C GLN A 71 -6.78 30.69 -25.65
N MET A 72 -7.25 30.65 -26.89
CA MET A 72 -6.41 30.97 -28.07
C MET A 72 -6.01 32.45 -28.06
N ALA A 73 -6.80 33.32 -27.43
CA ALA A 73 -6.38 34.70 -27.12
C ALA A 73 -5.37 34.77 -25.95
N GLU A 74 -5.33 33.79 -25.04
CA GLU A 74 -4.36 33.69 -23.93
C GLU A 74 -3.12 32.81 -24.23
N ALA A 75 -3.19 31.91 -25.22
CA ALA A 75 -2.15 30.92 -25.57
C ALA A 75 -0.92 31.55 -26.26
N GLN A 76 -0.94 32.87 -26.43
CA GLN A 76 0.26 33.69 -26.66
C GLN A 76 1.11 33.86 -25.39
N CYS A 77 0.71 33.26 -24.25
CA CYS A 77 1.48 33.23 -23.02
C CYS A 77 2.66 32.25 -23.10
N LYS A 78 3.84 32.78 -22.75
CA LYS A 78 5.15 32.13 -22.80
C LYS A 78 5.20 30.82 -21.98
N PRO A 79 6.06 29.84 -22.37
CA PRO A 79 6.30 28.65 -21.58
C PRO A 79 6.73 29.02 -20.15
N TYR A 80 6.19 28.31 -19.15
CA TYR A 80 6.35 28.58 -17.71
C TYR A 80 7.81 28.76 -17.22
N TYR A 81 8.77 28.22 -17.95
CA TYR A 81 10.20 28.30 -17.67
C TYR A 81 10.87 29.57 -18.22
N SER A 82 10.12 30.42 -18.93
CA SER A 82 10.61 31.65 -19.57
C SER A 82 11.11 32.71 -18.58
N ASP A 83 10.62 32.70 -17.35
CA ASP A 83 10.96 33.70 -16.32
C ASP A 83 11.96 33.16 -15.28
N TYR A 84 12.63 32.04 -15.55
CA TYR A 84 13.62 31.49 -14.63
C TYR A 84 14.96 32.23 -14.69
N SER A 85 15.53 32.48 -13.50
CA SER A 85 16.93 32.91 -13.39
C SER A 85 17.87 31.84 -13.95
N ARG A 86 19.04 32.24 -14.48
CA ARG A 86 20.00 31.30 -15.08
C ARG A 86 20.39 30.16 -14.13
N PHE A 87 20.53 30.45 -12.83
CA PHE A 87 20.81 29.45 -11.79
C PHE A 87 19.68 28.44 -11.65
N ARG A 88 18.41 28.89 -11.62
CA ARG A 88 17.26 27.99 -11.53
C ARG A 88 17.10 27.13 -12.78
N LEU A 89 17.44 27.67 -13.95
CA LEU A 89 17.43 26.93 -15.22
C LEU A 89 18.50 25.81 -15.23
N LEU A 90 19.70 26.10 -14.73
CA LEU A 90 20.78 25.11 -14.60
C LEU A 90 20.39 23.98 -13.64
N VAL A 91 19.85 24.31 -12.46
CA VAL A 91 19.38 23.34 -11.47
C VAL A 91 18.23 22.51 -12.03
N HIS A 92 17.33 23.12 -12.79
CA HIS A 92 16.25 22.41 -13.47
C HIS A 92 16.78 21.41 -14.51
N HIS A 93 17.78 21.80 -15.31
CA HIS A 93 18.39 20.89 -16.28
C HIS A 93 19.11 19.72 -15.58
N LEU A 94 19.81 19.99 -14.47
CA LEU A 94 20.47 18.97 -13.67
C LEU A 94 19.46 18.00 -13.03
N CYS A 95 18.36 18.51 -12.46
CA CYS A 95 17.31 17.68 -11.84
C CYS A 95 16.50 16.86 -12.87
N THR A 96 16.44 17.31 -14.12
CA THR A 96 15.75 16.61 -15.21
C THR A 96 16.67 15.60 -15.92
N SER A 97 17.95 15.54 -15.53
CA SER A 97 18.92 14.63 -16.13
C SER A 97 18.67 13.18 -15.68
N HIS A 98 18.59 12.28 -16.65
CA HIS A 98 18.46 10.83 -16.42
C HIS A 98 19.61 10.26 -15.56
N TYR A 99 20.80 10.86 -15.61
CA TYR A 99 21.94 10.43 -14.80
C TYR A 99 21.73 10.65 -13.30
N LEU A 100 21.07 11.74 -12.92
CA LEU A 100 20.75 12.01 -11.52
C LEU A 100 19.73 11.02 -10.99
N ASP A 101 18.69 10.73 -11.78
CA ASP A 101 17.69 9.72 -11.44
C ASP A 101 18.31 8.32 -11.30
N LEU A 102 19.24 7.94 -12.18
CA LEU A 102 19.97 6.67 -12.09
C LEU A 102 20.88 6.62 -10.85
N PHE A 103 21.59 7.71 -10.55
CA PHE A 103 22.43 7.83 -9.35
C PHE A 103 21.60 7.67 -8.07
N ILE A 104 20.50 8.43 -7.93
CA ILE A 104 19.61 8.33 -6.77
C ILE A 104 19.03 6.92 -6.63
N THR A 105 18.67 6.28 -7.75
CA THR A 105 18.19 4.89 -7.74
C THR A 105 19.28 3.93 -7.23
N GLY A 106 20.52 4.10 -7.65
CA GLY A 106 21.67 3.34 -7.12
C GLY A 106 21.86 3.55 -5.62
N VAL A 107 21.73 4.79 -5.14
CA VAL A 107 21.81 5.12 -3.71
C VAL A 107 20.68 4.46 -2.92
N ILE A 108 19.44 4.47 -3.43
CA ILE A 108 18.31 3.77 -2.80
C ILE A 108 18.58 2.26 -2.76
N GLY A 109 19.05 1.67 -3.86
CA GLY A 109 19.39 0.24 -3.92
C GLY A 109 20.46 -0.13 -2.90
N LEU A 110 21.54 0.65 -2.79
CA LEU A 110 22.58 0.45 -1.79
C LEU A 110 22.02 0.58 -0.37
N ASN A 111 21.13 1.55 -0.14
CA ASN A 111 20.48 1.70 1.15
C ASN A 111 19.58 0.48 1.52
N VAL A 112 18.87 -0.10 0.55
CA VAL A 112 18.12 -1.35 0.77
C VAL A 112 19.05 -2.48 1.17
N VAL A 113 20.22 -2.60 0.53
CA VAL A 113 21.25 -3.57 0.92
C VAL A 113 21.72 -3.32 2.35
N THR A 114 21.95 -2.07 2.76
CA THR A 114 22.31 -1.76 4.16
C THR A 114 21.24 -2.15 5.17
N MET A 115 19.96 -1.99 4.82
CA MET A 115 18.86 -2.44 5.68
C MET A 115 18.80 -3.96 5.78
N ALA A 116 19.12 -4.68 4.69
CA ALA A 116 19.12 -6.14 4.67
C ALA A 116 20.30 -6.76 5.43
N MET A 117 21.37 -5.99 5.69
CA MET A 117 22.54 -6.45 6.45
C MET A 117 22.31 -6.44 7.98
N GLU A 118 21.28 -5.75 8.47
CA GLU A 118 20.97 -5.73 9.89
C GLU A 118 20.52 -7.11 10.40
N HIS A 119 21.16 -7.60 11.45
CA HIS A 119 20.80 -8.88 12.06
C HIS A 119 20.78 -8.81 13.59
N TYR A 120 20.08 -9.77 14.21
CA TYR A 120 20.02 -9.88 15.66
C TYR A 120 21.41 -10.17 16.23
N GLN A 121 21.79 -9.46 17.31
CA GLN A 121 23.10 -9.56 17.97
C GLN A 121 24.32 -9.28 17.06
N GLN A 122 24.30 -8.16 16.34
CA GLN A 122 25.42 -7.72 15.50
C GLN A 122 26.56 -7.06 16.28
N PRO A 123 27.82 -7.14 15.79
CA PRO A 123 28.94 -6.45 16.44
C PRO A 123 28.75 -4.93 16.39
N GLN A 124 29.16 -4.24 17.46
CA GLN A 124 29.01 -2.78 17.61
C GLN A 124 29.61 -1.99 16.43
N ILE A 125 30.70 -2.50 15.84
CA ILE A 125 31.35 -1.89 14.68
C ILE A 125 30.42 -1.85 13.45
N LEU A 126 29.65 -2.93 13.24
CA LEU A 126 28.70 -3.00 12.13
C LEU A 126 27.52 -2.07 12.39
N ASP A 127 27.04 -1.99 13.64
CA ASP A 127 25.95 -1.10 14.03
C ASP A 127 26.29 0.37 13.77
N GLU A 128 27.48 0.82 14.22
CA GLU A 128 27.99 2.17 13.97
C GLU A 128 28.20 2.45 12.47
N ALA A 129 28.75 1.49 11.72
CA ALA A 129 28.93 1.63 10.28
C ALA A 129 27.59 1.79 9.55
N LEU A 130 26.59 0.97 9.88
CA LEU A 130 25.24 1.05 9.31
C LEU A 130 24.54 2.36 9.69
N LYS A 131 24.73 2.85 10.92
CA LYS A 131 24.24 4.15 11.38
C LYS A 131 24.82 5.30 10.56
N ILE A 132 26.14 5.31 10.36
CA ILE A 132 26.83 6.32 9.53
C ILE A 132 26.33 6.25 8.08
N CYS A 133 26.20 5.06 7.50
CA CYS A 133 25.64 4.89 6.16
C CYS A 133 24.22 5.45 6.06
N ASN A 134 23.34 5.16 7.02
CA ASN A 134 21.97 5.67 7.06
C ASN A 134 21.93 7.21 7.12
N TYR A 135 22.83 7.83 7.90
CA TYR A 135 22.98 9.28 7.93
C TYR A 135 23.37 9.85 6.56
N ILE A 136 24.40 9.27 5.91
CA ILE A 136 24.85 9.68 4.57
C ILE A 136 23.71 9.59 3.54
N PHE A 137 22.98 8.47 3.52
CA PHE A 137 21.84 8.30 2.60
C PHE A 137 20.74 9.34 2.83
N THR A 138 20.44 9.62 4.10
CA THR A 138 19.42 10.62 4.46
C THR A 138 19.84 12.00 3.98
N VAL A 139 21.11 12.39 4.18
CA VAL A 139 21.65 13.65 3.70
C VAL A 139 21.55 13.75 2.17
N ILE A 140 21.88 12.69 1.43
CA ILE A 140 21.74 12.66 -0.03
C ILE A 140 20.27 12.88 -0.44
N PHE A 141 19.31 12.23 0.22
CA PHE A 141 17.88 12.40 -0.08
C PHE A 141 17.33 13.78 0.30
N VAL A 142 17.87 14.41 1.37
CA VAL A 142 17.56 15.80 1.70
C VAL A 142 18.01 16.72 0.58
N PHE A 143 19.26 16.58 0.12
CA PHE A 143 19.77 17.39 -0.98
C PHE A 143 18.96 17.18 -2.27
N GLU A 144 18.65 15.94 -2.62
CA GLU A 144 17.76 15.61 -3.73
C GLU A 144 16.42 16.37 -3.65
N SER A 145 15.75 16.31 -2.50
CA SER A 145 14.46 16.97 -2.27
C SER A 145 14.57 18.48 -2.35
N VAL A 146 15.61 19.08 -1.77
CA VAL A 146 15.87 20.52 -1.83
C VAL A 146 16.13 20.98 -3.26
N PHE A 147 16.96 20.25 -4.02
CA PHE A 147 17.24 20.57 -5.42
C PHE A 147 15.98 20.53 -6.27
N LYS A 148 15.12 19.51 -6.10
CA LYS A 148 13.83 19.42 -6.78
C LYS A 148 12.89 20.57 -6.39
N LEU A 149 12.84 20.94 -5.11
CA LEU A 149 12.02 22.06 -4.63
C LEU A 149 12.44 23.39 -5.27
N VAL A 150 13.75 23.64 -5.39
CA VAL A 150 14.31 24.84 -6.05
C VAL A 150 14.06 24.81 -7.56
N ALA A 151 14.22 23.64 -8.21
CA ALA A 151 14.00 23.48 -9.65
C ALA A 151 12.54 23.75 -10.05
N PHE A 152 11.58 23.06 -9.42
CA PHE A 152 10.17 23.11 -9.80
C PHE A 152 9.40 24.25 -9.11
N GLY A 153 9.92 24.77 -8.00
CA GLY A 153 9.23 25.74 -7.15
C GLY A 153 8.13 25.11 -6.30
N PHE A 154 7.73 25.80 -5.24
CA PHE A 154 6.82 25.30 -4.21
C PHE A 154 5.48 24.80 -4.78
N ARG A 155 4.83 25.59 -5.64
CA ARG A 155 3.49 25.27 -6.14
C ARG A 155 3.45 24.00 -7.00
N ARG A 156 4.47 23.74 -7.82
CA ARG A 156 4.49 22.59 -8.74
C ARG A 156 5.08 21.36 -8.10
N PHE A 157 6.04 21.53 -7.19
CA PHE A 157 6.56 20.43 -6.35
C PHE A 157 5.42 19.73 -5.59
N PHE A 158 4.54 20.51 -4.95
CA PHE A 158 3.39 19.98 -4.22
C PHE A 158 2.20 19.55 -5.11
N GLN A 159 2.26 19.68 -6.43
CA GLN A 159 1.22 19.11 -7.31
C GLN A 159 1.50 17.66 -7.70
N ASP A 160 2.77 17.25 -7.69
CA ASP A 160 3.17 15.89 -8.06
C ASP A 160 3.18 14.97 -6.82
N ARG A 161 2.34 13.93 -6.85
CA ARG A 161 2.20 12.93 -5.78
C ARG A 161 3.52 12.24 -5.46
N TRP A 162 4.39 12.04 -6.46
CA TRP A 162 5.68 11.38 -6.25
C TRP A 162 6.68 12.25 -5.53
N ASN A 163 6.67 13.56 -5.78
CA ASN A 163 7.52 14.52 -5.08
C ASN A 163 7.02 14.77 -3.64
N GLN A 164 5.70 14.72 -3.42
CA GLN A 164 5.13 14.72 -2.07
C GLN A 164 5.58 13.49 -1.26
N LEU A 165 5.54 12.30 -1.86
CA LEU A 165 5.99 11.06 -1.22
C LEU A 165 7.49 11.10 -0.92
N ASP A 166 8.30 11.61 -1.84
CA ASP A 166 9.74 11.84 -1.65
C ASP A 166 10.02 12.74 -0.44
N LEU A 167 9.36 13.89 -0.37
CA LEU A 167 9.47 14.81 0.76
C LEU A 167 9.02 14.17 2.07
N ALA A 168 7.90 13.44 2.07
CA ALA A 168 7.39 12.77 3.27
C ALA A 168 8.38 11.72 3.79
N ILE A 169 9.01 10.93 2.92
CA ILE A 169 10.02 9.94 3.28
C ILE A 169 11.27 10.61 3.87
N VAL A 170 11.70 11.74 3.30
CA VAL A 170 12.83 12.51 3.82
C VAL A 170 12.52 13.06 5.21
N LEU A 171 11.35 13.68 5.41
CA LEU A 171 10.93 14.18 6.72
C LEU A 171 10.83 13.06 7.76
N LEU A 172 10.28 11.91 7.38
CA LEU A 172 10.18 10.74 8.25
C LEU A 172 11.56 10.19 8.63
N SER A 173 12.52 10.22 7.71
CA SER A 173 13.90 9.77 7.95
C SER A 173 14.63 10.74 8.90
N ILE A 174 14.45 12.05 8.72
CA ILE A 174 14.99 13.05 9.66
C ILE A 174 14.38 12.85 11.05
N MET A 175 13.05 12.70 11.14
CA MET A 175 12.36 12.48 12.41
C MET A 175 12.84 11.19 13.11
N GLY A 176 13.10 10.12 12.36
CA GLY A 176 13.63 8.87 12.92
C GLY A 176 14.99 9.06 13.56
N ILE A 177 15.92 9.71 12.84
CA ILE A 177 17.28 9.96 13.32
C ILE A 177 17.26 10.89 14.53
N THR A 178 16.49 11.98 14.49
CA THR A 178 16.45 12.94 15.61
C THR A 178 15.87 12.31 16.87
N LEU A 179 14.85 11.45 16.76
CA LEU A 179 14.29 10.75 17.92
C LEU A 179 15.28 9.75 18.54
N GLU A 180 16.05 9.03 17.71
CA GLU A 180 17.10 8.11 18.18
C GLU A 180 18.23 8.87 18.91
N GLU A 181 18.65 10.03 18.40
CA GLU A 181 19.69 10.85 19.04
C GLU A 181 19.21 11.52 20.34
N ILE A 182 17.93 11.91 20.42
CA ILE A 182 17.34 12.52 21.62
C ILE A 182 17.22 11.49 22.74
N GLU A 183 16.91 10.22 22.43
CA GLU A 183 16.88 9.12 23.41
C GLU A 183 18.23 8.96 24.11
N VAL A 184 19.32 8.98 23.33
CA VAL A 184 20.69 8.79 23.84
C VAL A 184 21.18 10.00 24.67
N ASN A 185 20.82 11.22 24.25
CA ASN A 185 21.41 12.43 24.82
C ASN A 185 20.57 13.13 25.90
N ALA A 186 19.24 13.01 25.87
CA ALA A 186 18.35 13.84 26.69
C ALA A 186 17.58 13.09 27.79
N SER A 187 17.69 11.76 27.91
CA SER A 187 16.97 10.95 28.92
C SER A 187 15.46 11.28 29.03
N LEU A 188 14.83 11.67 27.91
CA LEU A 188 13.40 11.92 27.87
C LEU A 188 12.66 10.58 27.86
N PRO A 189 11.57 10.43 28.63
CA PRO A 189 10.77 9.20 28.66
C PRO A 189 9.93 9.09 27.37
N ILE A 190 10.57 8.65 26.28
CA ILE A 190 9.89 8.31 25.02
C ILE A 190 9.40 6.87 25.11
N ASN A 191 8.15 6.62 24.69
CA ASN A 191 7.60 5.26 24.67
C ASN A 191 8.41 4.36 23.72
N PRO A 192 8.90 3.19 24.16
CA PRO A 192 9.72 2.28 23.34
C PRO A 192 8.99 1.75 22.10
N THR A 193 7.66 1.74 22.13
CA THR A 193 6.80 1.43 20.98
C THR A 193 6.94 2.44 19.85
N ILE A 194 7.08 3.74 20.13
CA ILE A 194 7.24 4.77 19.11
C ILE A 194 8.57 4.60 18.40
N ILE A 195 9.64 4.35 19.15
CA ILE A 195 10.98 4.06 18.61
C ILE A 195 10.93 2.84 17.68
N ARG A 196 10.25 1.77 18.12
CA ARG A 196 10.06 0.58 17.29
C ARG A 196 9.32 0.88 15.99
N ILE A 197 8.27 1.69 16.04
CA ILE A 197 7.52 2.11 14.84
C ILE A 197 8.42 2.92 13.90
N MET A 198 9.19 3.88 14.43
CA MET A 198 10.11 4.70 13.62
C MET A 198 11.18 3.85 12.93
N ARG A 199 11.72 2.82 13.61
CA ARG A 199 12.64 1.83 13.04
C ARG A 199 11.99 0.94 11.98
N VAL A 200 10.67 0.74 11.98
CA VAL A 200 9.99 0.03 10.88
C VAL A 200 9.73 0.99 9.72
N LEU A 201 9.35 2.23 10.02
CA LEU A 201 8.98 3.24 9.04
C LEU A 201 10.12 3.65 8.11
N ARG A 202 11.39 3.47 8.50
CA ARG A 202 12.52 3.66 7.58
C ARG A 202 12.44 2.77 6.33
N ILE A 203 11.77 1.61 6.39
CA ILE A 203 11.51 0.73 5.22
C ILE A 203 10.69 1.45 4.15
N ALA A 204 9.90 2.48 4.52
CA ALA A 204 9.13 3.29 3.57
C ALA A 204 10.01 3.92 2.47
N ARG A 205 11.32 4.11 2.71
CA ARG A 205 12.24 4.61 1.66
C ARG A 205 12.41 3.64 0.49
N VAL A 206 12.15 2.34 0.67
CA VAL A 206 12.12 1.36 -0.44
C VAL A 206 11.02 1.73 -1.45
N LEU A 207 9.95 2.40 -0.99
CA LEU A 207 8.88 2.89 -1.87
C LEU A 207 9.38 3.91 -2.90
N LYS A 208 10.54 4.55 -2.69
CA LYS A 208 11.14 5.43 -3.71
C LYS A 208 11.51 4.66 -4.99
N LEU A 209 11.84 3.36 -4.91
CA LEU A 209 12.11 2.51 -6.08
C LEU A 209 10.89 2.37 -7.00
N LEU A 210 9.68 2.50 -6.46
CA LEU A 210 8.43 2.44 -7.23
C LEU A 210 8.36 3.52 -8.32
N LYS A 211 9.06 4.66 -8.12
CA LYS A 211 9.05 5.78 -9.07
C LYS A 211 9.66 5.42 -10.43
N MET A 212 10.65 4.53 -10.45
CA MET A 212 11.36 4.11 -11.68
C MET A 212 10.76 2.85 -12.31
N ALA A 213 10.09 2.02 -11.51
CA ALA A 213 9.45 0.81 -11.98
C ALA A 213 8.11 1.11 -12.66
N VAL A 214 8.16 1.58 -13.92
CA VAL A 214 6.99 1.97 -14.72
C VAL A 214 5.90 0.89 -14.73
N GLY A 215 6.28 -0.39 -14.88
CA GLY A 215 5.34 -1.51 -14.85
C GLY A 215 4.63 -1.67 -13.49
N MET A 216 5.37 -1.56 -12.38
CA MET A 216 4.81 -1.67 -11.04
C MET A 216 3.94 -0.47 -10.69
N ARG A 217 4.30 0.73 -11.15
CA ARG A 217 3.45 1.91 -11.04
C ARG A 217 2.11 1.71 -11.73
N ALA A 218 2.10 1.15 -12.95
CA ALA A 218 0.86 0.87 -13.66
C ALA A 218 -0.04 -0.10 -12.89
N LEU A 219 0.54 -1.14 -12.28
CA LEU A 219 -0.21 -2.08 -11.42
C LEU A 219 -0.73 -1.43 -10.14
N LEU A 220 0.06 -0.58 -9.48
CA LEU A 220 -0.40 0.15 -8.30
C LEU A 220 -1.52 1.13 -8.67
N ASP A 221 -1.41 1.81 -9.81
CA ASP A 221 -2.45 2.71 -10.31
C ASP A 221 -3.76 1.96 -10.61
N THR A 222 -3.71 0.72 -11.12
CA THR A 222 -4.92 -0.10 -11.31
C THR A 222 -5.51 -0.59 -9.99
N VAL A 223 -4.67 -1.00 -9.03
CA VAL A 223 -5.13 -1.38 -7.67
C VAL A 223 -5.81 -0.20 -6.98
N MET A 224 -5.21 0.99 -7.02
CA MET A 224 -5.79 2.20 -6.41
C MET A 224 -7.12 2.61 -7.08
N GLN A 225 -7.29 2.31 -8.36
CA GLN A 225 -8.57 2.53 -9.06
C GLN A 225 -9.64 1.49 -8.67
N ALA A 226 -9.24 0.25 -8.35
CA ALA A 226 -10.16 -0.79 -7.92
C ALA A 226 -10.57 -0.66 -6.43
N LEU A 227 -9.72 -0.06 -5.60
CA LEU A 227 -9.92 0.04 -4.15
C LEU A 227 -11.26 0.67 -3.71
N PRO A 228 -11.80 1.73 -4.35
CA PRO A 228 -13.12 2.26 -4.02
C PRO A 228 -14.25 1.24 -4.24
N GLN A 229 -14.16 0.42 -5.29
CA GLN A 229 -15.16 -0.60 -5.59
C GLN A 229 -15.09 -1.75 -4.58
N VAL A 230 -13.87 -2.19 -4.27
CA VAL A 230 -13.63 -3.19 -3.21
C VAL A 230 -14.08 -2.67 -1.85
N GLY A 231 -13.91 -1.37 -1.58
CA GLY A 231 -14.37 -0.73 -0.34
C GLY A 231 -15.88 -0.83 -0.13
N ASN A 232 -16.69 -0.70 -1.18
CA ASN A 232 -18.15 -0.85 -1.08
C ASN A 232 -18.54 -2.29 -0.68
N LEU A 233 -17.88 -3.29 -1.29
CA LEU A 233 -18.08 -4.69 -0.92
C LEU A 233 -17.56 -4.97 0.49
N GLY A 234 -16.40 -4.40 0.83
CA GLY A 234 -15.80 -4.49 2.16
C GLY A 234 -16.70 -3.91 3.26
N LEU A 235 -17.42 -2.81 2.97
CA LEU A 235 -18.39 -2.24 3.91
C LEU A 235 -19.57 -3.18 4.17
N LEU A 236 -20.06 -3.88 3.13
CA LEU A 236 -21.10 -4.90 3.30
C LEU A 236 -20.61 -6.07 4.16
N PHE A 237 -19.39 -6.56 3.91
CA PHE A 237 -18.78 -7.61 4.74
C PHE A 237 -18.54 -7.14 6.18
N MET A 238 -18.09 -5.90 6.38
CA MET A 238 -17.94 -5.30 7.72
C MET A 238 -19.27 -5.28 8.48
N LEU A 239 -20.38 -4.92 7.83
CA LEU A 239 -21.71 -4.96 8.45
C LEU A 239 -22.13 -6.40 8.79
N LEU A 240 -21.86 -7.35 7.89
CA LEU A 240 -22.17 -8.76 8.11
C LEU A 240 -21.39 -9.32 9.31
N PHE A 241 -20.08 -9.07 9.37
CA PHE A 241 -19.23 -9.46 10.50
C PHE A 241 -19.63 -8.77 11.79
N PHE A 242 -20.08 -7.50 11.74
CA PHE A 242 -20.62 -6.83 12.91
C PHE A 242 -21.84 -7.56 13.48
N ILE A 243 -22.81 -7.93 12.63
CA ILE A 243 -24.02 -8.65 13.05
C ILE A 243 -23.65 -10.02 13.63
N PHE A 244 -22.80 -10.78 12.93
CA PHE A 244 -22.37 -12.10 13.42
C PHE A 244 -21.50 -12.03 14.68
N ALA A 245 -20.69 -10.99 14.85
CA ALA A 245 -19.91 -10.80 16.07
C ALA A 245 -20.83 -10.53 17.26
N ALA A 246 -21.85 -9.68 17.09
CA ALA A 246 -22.83 -9.41 18.15
C ALA A 246 -23.63 -10.67 18.52
N LEU A 247 -24.11 -11.42 17.52
CA LEU A 247 -24.78 -12.70 17.74
C LEU A 247 -23.86 -13.72 18.38
N GLY A 248 -22.59 -13.77 17.98
CA GLY A 248 -21.59 -14.69 18.51
C GLY A 248 -21.30 -14.42 20.00
N VAL A 249 -21.23 -13.16 20.42
CA VAL A 249 -21.09 -12.80 21.84
C VAL A 249 -22.32 -13.23 22.63
N GLU A 250 -23.53 -13.00 22.11
CA GLU A 250 -24.77 -13.37 22.81
C GLU A 250 -24.94 -14.89 22.93
N LEU A 251 -24.60 -15.64 21.88
CA LEU A 251 -24.80 -17.09 21.85
C LEU A 251 -23.66 -17.88 22.49
N PHE A 252 -22.42 -17.40 22.38
CA PHE A 252 -21.22 -18.14 22.73
C PHE A 252 -20.29 -17.40 23.70
N GLY A 253 -20.71 -16.27 24.27
CA GLY A 253 -19.92 -15.49 25.22
C GLY A 253 -19.62 -16.24 26.52
N ASP A 254 -20.60 -17.01 27.00
CA ASP A 254 -20.53 -17.80 28.23
C ASP A 254 -20.09 -19.26 27.99
N LEU A 255 -19.50 -19.56 26.84
CA LEU A 255 -18.99 -20.91 26.58
C LEU A 255 -17.79 -21.19 27.50
N GLU A 256 -18.00 -22.05 28.50
CA GLU A 256 -16.97 -22.52 29.41
C GLU A 256 -16.26 -23.74 28.82
N CYS A 257 -15.00 -23.55 28.43
CA CYS A 257 -14.13 -24.61 27.96
C CYS A 257 -13.26 -25.06 29.14
N ASP A 258 -13.40 -26.31 29.54
CA ASP A 258 -12.63 -26.91 30.64
C ASP A 258 -11.70 -28.01 30.13
N GLU A 259 -10.76 -28.51 30.94
CA GLU A 259 -9.84 -29.59 30.55
C GLU A 259 -10.58 -30.87 30.14
N THR A 260 -11.79 -31.11 30.66
CA THR A 260 -12.65 -32.24 30.28
C THR A 260 -13.45 -31.99 29.00
N HIS A 261 -13.65 -30.72 28.61
CA HIS A 261 -14.39 -30.31 27.41
C HIS A 261 -13.64 -29.17 26.70
N PRO A 262 -12.51 -29.47 26.04
CA PRO A 262 -11.75 -28.46 25.33
C PRO A 262 -12.55 -27.97 24.12
N CYS A 263 -12.67 -26.64 23.98
CA CYS A 263 -13.23 -26.06 22.78
C CYS A 263 -12.16 -26.07 21.68
N GLU A 264 -12.26 -27.01 20.75
CA GLU A 264 -11.36 -27.04 19.59
C GLU A 264 -11.54 -25.77 18.75
N GLY A 265 -10.44 -25.03 18.56
CA GLY A 265 -10.42 -23.81 17.75
C GLY A 265 -10.72 -22.51 18.52
N LEU A 266 -11.22 -22.56 19.76
CA LEU A 266 -11.31 -21.39 20.63
C LEU A 266 -10.13 -21.38 21.59
N GLY A 267 -9.47 -20.22 21.71
CA GLY A 267 -8.32 -20.04 22.57
C GLY A 267 -8.25 -18.62 23.10
N ARG A 268 -7.27 -18.32 23.95
CA ARG A 268 -7.16 -17.00 24.62
C ARG A 268 -7.26 -15.78 23.69
N HIS A 269 -6.85 -15.93 22.42
CA HIS A 269 -6.85 -14.88 21.40
C HIS A 269 -7.92 -15.04 20.32
N ALA A 270 -8.79 -16.05 20.42
CA ALA A 270 -9.90 -16.31 19.51
C ALA A 270 -11.10 -16.80 20.35
N THR A 271 -11.90 -15.85 20.84
CA THR A 271 -13.08 -16.12 21.69
C THR A 271 -14.22 -15.15 21.39
N PHE A 272 -15.44 -15.53 21.77
CA PHE A 272 -16.62 -14.70 21.69
C PHE A 272 -16.95 -13.95 23.00
N ARG A 273 -16.02 -13.90 23.96
CA ARG A 273 -16.28 -13.24 25.27
C ARG A 273 -16.55 -11.74 25.16
N ASN A 274 -15.87 -11.08 24.21
CA ASN A 274 -15.97 -9.65 23.98
C ASN A 274 -16.14 -9.38 22.49
N PHE A 275 -16.88 -8.33 22.15
CA PHE A 275 -17.16 -7.95 20.77
C PHE A 275 -15.89 -7.82 19.90
N GLY A 276 -14.82 -7.20 20.42
CA GLY A 276 -13.57 -7.05 19.65
C GLY A 276 -12.88 -8.38 19.34
N MET A 277 -12.94 -9.35 20.25
CA MET A 277 -12.38 -10.68 20.03
C MET A 277 -13.27 -11.51 19.10
N ALA A 278 -14.60 -11.41 19.25
CA ALA A 278 -15.57 -12.02 18.35
C ALA A 278 -15.38 -11.51 16.91
N PHE A 279 -15.18 -10.21 16.75
CA PHE A 279 -14.92 -9.57 15.46
C PHE A 279 -13.59 -9.98 14.83
N LEU A 280 -12.53 -10.18 15.63
CA LEU A 280 -11.25 -10.69 15.13
C LEU A 280 -11.27 -12.19 14.80
N THR A 281 -12.21 -12.94 15.37
CA THR A 281 -12.36 -14.38 15.16
C THR A 281 -13.13 -14.70 13.89
N LEU A 282 -14.01 -13.79 13.44
CA LEU A 282 -14.79 -13.88 12.19
C LEU A 282 -14.02 -13.33 10.98
#